data_AF-A0A9E2Z5Q4-F1
#
_entry.id   AF-A0A9E2Z5Q4-F1
#
_cell.length_a   1.000
_cell.length_b   1.000
_cell.length_c   1.000
_cell.angle_alpha   90.00
_cell.angle_beta   90.00
_cell.angle_gamma   90.00
#
_symmetry.space_group_name_H-M   'P 1'
#
loop_
_entity.id
_entity.type
_entity.pdbx_description
1 polymer ?
#
loop_
_entity_poly.entity_id
_entity_poly.type
_entity_poly.pdbx_seq_one_letter_code
_entity_poly.pdbx_strand_id
1 'polypeptide(L)'
;MRDTDVLICGAGIAGTTLAYWLSRSGLKPTVVEHAPAPRPGGQAVDLRGAGRIVVERMGLLGRVRAIGLEQHGLALVGSTGR
;
A
#
# COMPACT_ATOMS: atom_id res chain seq x y z
N MET A 1 0.64 -33.57 -2.41
CA MET A 1 1.25 -32.24 -2.54
C MET A 1 0.32 -31.26 -1.84
N ARG A 2 0.83 -30.37 -0.97
CA ARG A 2 -0.03 -29.31 -0.43
C ARG A 2 -0.19 -28.26 -1.52
N ASP A 3 -1.42 -27.95 -1.90
CA ASP A 3 -1.69 -26.80 -2.77
C ASP A 3 -1.16 -25.55 -2.07
N THR A 4 -0.21 -24.89 -2.73
CA THR A 4 0.44 -23.67 -2.24
C THR A 4 0.07 -22.47 -3.11
N ASP A 5 -0.73 -22.70 -4.14
CA ASP A 5 -1.18 -21.69 -5.09
C ASP A 5 -2.33 -20.87 -4.50
N VAL A 6 -2.20 -19.55 -4.55
CA VAL A 6 -3.19 -18.61 -3.99
C VAL A 6 -3.54 -17.58 -5.05
N LEU A 7 -4.82 -17.48 -5.44
CA LEU A 7 -5.28 -16.41 -6.31
C LEU A 7 -5.68 -15.17 -5.48
N ILE A 8 -5.15 -14.01 -5.85
CA ILE A 8 -5.46 -12.72 -5.23
C ILE A 8 -6.11 -11.83 -6.28
N CYS A 9 -7.37 -11.47 -6.07
CA CYS A 9 -8.11 -10.56 -6.95
C CYS A 9 -7.92 -9.10 -6.50
N GLY A 10 -7.12 -8.34 -7.26
CA GLY A 10 -6.86 -6.92 -7.07
C GLY A 10 -5.38 -6.63 -6.77
N ALA A 11 -4.74 -5.82 -7.61
CA ALA A 11 -3.35 -5.35 -7.46
C ALA A 11 -3.26 -3.99 -6.73
N GLY A 12 -4.18 -3.73 -5.81
CA GLY A 12 -4.12 -2.57 -4.91
C GLY A 12 -3.15 -2.76 -3.74
N ILE A 13 -3.25 -1.88 -2.73
CA ILE A 13 -2.38 -1.91 -1.54
C ILE A 13 -2.46 -3.27 -0.82
N ALA A 14 -3.67 -3.75 -0.54
CA ALA A 14 -3.87 -5.00 0.20
C ALA A 14 -3.37 -6.22 -0.59
N GLY A 15 -3.73 -6.34 -1.87
CA GLY A 15 -3.36 -7.50 -2.68
C GLY A 15 -1.86 -7.62 -2.93
N THR A 16 -1.19 -6.51 -3.23
CA THR A 16 0.28 -6.49 -3.40
C THR A 16 1.02 -6.76 -2.08
N THR A 17 0.53 -6.21 -0.96
CA THR A 17 1.09 -6.46 0.37
C THR A 17 0.91 -7.92 0.80
N LEU A 18 -0.26 -8.50 0.53
CA LEU A 18 -0.54 -9.90 0.83
C LEU A 18 0.35 -10.83 -0.01
N ALA A 19 0.43 -10.60 -1.32
CA ALA A 19 1.31 -11.36 -2.21
C ALA A 19 2.77 -11.33 -1.74
N TYR A 20 3.27 -10.15 -1.32
CA TYR A 20 4.62 -9.98 -0.78
C TYR A 20 4.90 -10.90 0.41
N TRP A 21 3.95 -11.00 1.35
CA TRP A 21 4.12 -11.80 2.57
C TRP A 21 3.89 -13.28 2.33
N LEU A 22 2.87 -13.66 1.55
CA LEU A 22 2.60 -15.06 1.19
C LEU A 22 3.81 -15.67 0.45
N SER A 23 4.39 -14.93 -0.49
CA SER A 23 5.59 -15.37 -1.21
C SER A 23 6.77 -15.63 -0.25
N ARG A 24 6.98 -14.77 0.75
CA ARG A 24 8.02 -14.95 1.78
C ARG A 24 7.73 -16.10 2.75
N SER A 25 6.47 -16.46 2.92
CA SER A 25 6.05 -17.62 3.71
C SER A 25 6.11 -18.94 2.94
N GLY A 26 6.58 -18.93 1.68
CA GLY A 26 6.73 -20.13 0.84
C GLY A 26 5.47 -20.53 0.06
N LEU A 27 4.46 -19.67 0.00
CA LEU A 27 3.28 -19.84 -0.86
C LEU A 27 3.52 -19.25 -2.24
N LYS A 28 2.65 -19.58 -3.20
CA LYS A 28 2.73 -19.18 -4.61
C LYS A 28 1.54 -18.29 -4.99
N PRO A 29 1.56 -17.01 -4.59
CA PRO A 29 0.48 -16.09 -4.93
C PRO A 29 0.52 -15.69 -6.42
N THR A 30 -0.64 -15.74 -7.06
CA THR A 30 -0.91 -15.13 -8.37
C THR A 30 -1.86 -13.95 -8.16
N VAL A 31 -1.47 -12.76 -8.59
CA VAL A 31 -2.30 -11.55 -8.49
C VAL A 31 -2.93 -11.28 -9.85
N VAL A 32 -4.25 -11.08 -9.88
CA VAL A 32 -4.98 -10.63 -11.06
C VAL A 32 -5.57 -9.25 -10.80
N GLU A 33 -5.61 -8.39 -11.81
CA GLU A 33 -6.14 -7.03 -11.71
C GLU A 33 -6.95 -6.72 -12.97
N HIS A 34 -8.07 -6.03 -12.78
CA HIS A 34 -8.94 -5.60 -13.87
C HIS A 34 -8.38 -4.39 -14.61
N ALA A 35 -7.76 -3.44 -13.88
CA ALA A 35 -7.11 -2.29 -14.48
C ALA A 35 -5.95 -2.71 -15.41
N PRO A 36 -5.79 -2.08 -16.58
CA PRO A 36 -4.76 -2.46 -17.55
C PRO A 36 -3.33 -2.15 -17.08
N ALA A 37 -3.18 -1.30 -16.06
CA ALA A 37 -1.90 -0.93 -15.47
C ALA A 37 -2.10 -0.40 -14.03
N PRO A 38 -1.03 -0.34 -13.21
CA PRO A 38 -1.07 0.33 -11.91
C PRO A 38 -1.52 1.78 -12.05
N ARG A 39 -2.35 2.25 -11.12
CA ARG A 39 -2.80 3.65 -11.10
C ARG A 39 -1.58 4.56 -10.84
N PRO A 40 -1.31 5.57 -11.68
CA PRO A 40 -0.12 6.40 -11.55
C PRO A 40 -0.19 7.38 -10.36
N GLY A 41 -1.37 7.56 -9.77
CA GLY A 41 -1.63 8.45 -8.66
C GLY A 41 -3.10 8.40 -8.25
N GLY A 42 -3.56 9.44 -7.55
CA GLY A 42 -4.93 9.56 -7.05
C GLY A 42 -4.96 10.23 -5.69
N GLN A 43 -5.75 9.68 -4.78
CA GLN A 43 -5.88 10.20 -3.42
C GLN A 43 -4.60 9.94 -2.62
N ALA A 44 -4.23 10.90 -1.77
CA ALA A 44 -3.20 10.70 -0.77
C ALA A 44 -3.63 9.60 0.22
N VAL A 45 -2.67 8.78 0.65
CA VAL A 45 -2.89 7.72 1.63
C VAL A 45 -1.91 7.87 2.78
N ASP A 46 -2.41 7.64 3.98
CA ASP A 46 -1.62 7.72 5.22
C ASP A 46 -1.18 6.33 5.68
N LEU A 47 0.11 6.17 5.95
CA LEU A 47 0.65 4.98 6.63
C LEU A 47 0.80 5.26 8.13
N ARG A 48 -0.24 4.93 8.89
CA ARG A 48 -0.31 5.10 10.35
C ARG A 48 -0.34 3.76 11.07
N GLY A 49 0.00 3.77 12.36
CA GLY A 49 -0.09 2.59 13.24
C GLY A 49 0.52 1.33 12.61
N ALA A 50 -0.27 0.27 12.51
CA ALA A 50 0.14 -1.01 11.93
C ALA A 50 0.62 -0.90 10.48
N GLY A 51 0.02 -0.02 9.66
CA GLY A 51 0.43 0.17 8.27
C GLY A 51 1.88 0.65 8.16
N ARG A 52 2.31 1.55 9.04
CA ARG A 52 3.71 1.99 9.13
C ARG A 52 4.64 0.83 9.47
N ILE A 53 4.27 0.01 10.47
CA ILE A 53 5.07 -1.13 10.94
C ILE A 53 5.21 -2.19 9.82
N VAL A 54 4.13 -2.47 9.09
CA VAL A 54 4.15 -3.43 7.98
C VAL A 54 5.11 -2.95 6.88
N VAL A 55 5.01 -1.68 6.46
CA VAL A 55 5.89 -1.10 5.43
C VAL A 55 7.36 -1.05 5.87
N GLU A 56 7.61 -0.81 7.16
CA GLU A 56 8.95 -0.91 7.76
C GLU A 56 9.50 -2.33 7.69
N ARG A 57 8.72 -3.34 8.06
CA ARG A 57 9.08 -4.76 7.92
C ARG A 57 9.23 -5.21 6.47
N MET A 58 8.59 -4.52 5.53
CA MET A 58 8.80 -4.73 4.10
C MET A 58 10.11 -4.10 3.59
N GLY A 59 10.83 -3.34 4.42
CA GLY A 59 12.03 -2.61 4.02
C GLY A 59 11.73 -1.39 3.11
N LEU A 60 10.47 -0.96 3.04
CA LEU A 60 10.03 0.07 2.11
C LEU A 60 9.90 1.46 2.73
N LEU A 61 10.03 1.59 4.06
CA LEU A 61 9.80 2.85 4.77
C LEU A 61 10.67 4.00 4.24
N GLY A 62 11.95 3.74 3.92
CA GLY A 62 12.83 4.77 3.33
C GLY A 62 12.34 5.28 1.97
N ARG A 63 11.93 4.37 1.09
CA ARG A 63 11.38 4.72 -0.24
C ARG A 63 10.07 5.48 -0.13
N VAL A 64 9.20 5.07 0.78
CA VAL A 64 7.94 5.78 1.05
C VAL A 64 8.19 7.20 1.53
N ARG A 65 9.13 7.40 2.46
CA ARG A 65 9.48 8.75 2.94
C ARG A 65 10.04 9.63 1.82
N ALA A 66 10.84 9.07 0.92
CA ALA A 66 11.46 9.81 -0.18
C ALA A 66 10.45 10.33 -1.22
N ILE A 67 9.30 9.66 -1.39
CA ILE A 67 8.23 10.07 -2.32
C ILE A 67 7.01 10.69 -1.60
N GLY A 68 7.04 10.73 -0.27
CA GLY A 68 5.93 11.20 0.54
C GLY A 68 5.73 12.70 0.39
N LEU A 69 4.49 13.14 0.47
CA LEU A 69 4.17 14.56 0.53
C LEU A 69 4.70 15.15 1.84
N GLU A 70 5.46 16.24 1.74
CA GLU A 70 5.79 17.07 2.89
C GLU A 70 4.57 17.93 3.26
N GLN A 71 3.86 17.53 4.33
CA GLN A 71 2.69 18.25 4.81
C GLN A 71 3.07 19.11 6.02
N HIS A 72 3.01 20.43 5.86
CA HIS A 72 3.44 21.39 6.89
C HIS A 72 2.39 21.58 8.00
N GLY A 73 1.14 21.22 7.74
CA GLY A 73 0.05 21.35 8.70
C GLY A 73 -1.32 21.29 8.04
N LEU A 74 -2.34 21.64 8.83
CA LEU A 74 -3.72 21.79 8.40
C LEU A 74 -4.24 23.11 8.96
N ALA A 75 -4.93 23.90 8.15
CA ALA A 75 -5.69 25.06 8.60
C ALA A 75 -7.18 24.78 8.45
N LEU A 76 -7.93 24.97 9.53
CA LEU A 76 -9.39 24.99 9.49
C LEU A 76 -9.81 26.44 9.32
N VAL A 77 -10.57 26.74 8.27
CA VAL A 77 -10.99 28.10 7.93
C VAL A 77 -12.52 28.14 7.92
N GLY A 78 -13.10 29.10 8.63
CA GLY A 78 -14.54 29.32 8.65
C GLY A 78 -15.06 29.94 7.35
N SER A 79 -16.38 30.06 7.23
CA SER A 79 -17.04 30.66 6.06
C SER A 79 -16.65 32.13 5.82
N THR A 80 -16.06 32.81 6.81
CA THR A 80 -15.58 34.19 6.73
C THR A 80 -14.10 34.31 6.36
N GLY A 81 -13.43 33.20 6.03
CA GLY A 81 -12.02 33.21 5.65
C GLY A 81 -11.04 33.40 6.82
N ARG A 82 -11.54 33.28 8.06
CA ARG A 82 -10.76 33.26 9.30
C ARG A 82 -11.01 31.96 10.05
#